data_AF-U9UMM4-F1
#
_entry.id   AF-U9UMM4-F1
#
_cell.length_a   1.000
_cell.length_b   1.000
_cell.length_c   1.000
_cell.angle_alpha   90.00
_cell.angle_beta   90.00
_cell.angle_gamma   90.00
#
_symmetry.space_group_name_H-M   'P 1'
#
loop_
_entity.id
_entity.type
_entity.pdbx_description
1 polymer ?
#
loop_
_entity_poly.entity_id
_entity_poly.type
_entity_poly.pdbx_seq_one_letter_code
_entity_poly.pdbx_strand_id
1 'polypeptide(L)'
;MSIPTNEEIYQIQQLSRVKNTDKCTAKWLRVVDRFNHEANIIKKIDQYDTHTELEGFLCKFITWLKKQNGENYKAESVYNCYASLARYLKEESVIKPCKIWDQYSFPLAIKTLDGKMKQLQLQGLGETSQADSLTRQEIQQILDHL
;
A
#
# COMPACT_ATOMS: atom_id res chain seq x y z
N MET A 1 30.91 -22.01 -19.14
CA MET A 1 29.79 -21.40 -18.37
C MET A 1 28.57 -21.42 -19.28
N SER A 2 27.49 -22.08 -18.89
CA SER A 2 26.26 -22.17 -19.69
C SER A 2 25.38 -20.95 -19.39
N ILE A 3 24.80 -20.35 -20.43
CA ILE A 3 23.85 -19.23 -20.28
C ILE A 3 22.53 -19.80 -19.74
N PRO A 4 21.91 -19.17 -18.71
CA PRO A 4 20.65 -19.66 -18.16
C PRO A 4 19.51 -19.57 -19.17
N THR A 5 18.63 -20.57 -19.12
CA THR A 5 17.41 -20.68 -19.92
C THR A 5 16.31 -19.73 -19.42
N ASN A 6 15.32 -19.44 -20.26
CA ASN A 6 14.16 -18.64 -19.87
C ASN A 6 13.37 -19.28 -18.73
N GLU A 7 13.34 -20.62 -18.64
CA GLU A 7 12.70 -21.34 -17.54
C GLU A 7 13.44 -21.12 -16.22
N GLU A 8 14.77 -21.20 -16.21
CA GLU A 8 15.58 -20.92 -15.01
C GLU A 8 15.42 -19.47 -14.55
N ILE A 9 15.37 -18.51 -15.49
CA ILE A 9 15.10 -17.10 -15.19
C ILE A 9 13.70 -16.95 -14.58
N TYR A 10 12.69 -17.59 -15.16
CA TYR A 10 11.32 -17.52 -14.66
C TYR A 10 11.18 -18.12 -13.25
N GLN A 11 11.78 -19.29 -12.99
CA GLN A 11 11.80 -19.92 -11.67
C GLN A 11 12.37 -18.97 -10.61
N ILE A 12 13.50 -18.34 -10.90
CA ILE A 12 14.12 -17.35 -9.99
C ILE A 12 13.21 -16.14 -9.78
N GLN A 13 12.56 -15.63 -10.84
CA GLN A 13 11.61 -14.53 -10.73
C GLN A 13 10.41 -14.90 -9.84
N GLN A 14 9.90 -16.14 -9.92
CA GLN A 14 8.79 -16.60 -9.08
C GLN A 14 9.18 -16.69 -7.59
N LEU A 15 10.44 -16.99 -7.26
CA LEU A 15 10.92 -16.99 -5.88
C LEU A 15 10.83 -15.60 -5.22
N SER A 16 10.80 -14.51 -5.99
CA SER A 16 10.65 -13.15 -5.46
C SER A 16 9.22 -12.83 -4.99
N ARG A 17 8.21 -13.64 -5.36
CA ARG A 17 6.81 -13.43 -4.96
C ARG A 17 6.58 -13.89 -3.51
N VAL A 18 6.42 -12.92 -2.61
CA VAL A 18 6.16 -13.19 -1.19
C VAL A 18 4.65 -13.33 -0.96
N LYS A 19 4.17 -14.53 -0.61
CA LYS A 19 2.73 -14.81 -0.35
C LYS A 19 2.06 -13.84 0.65
N ASN A 20 2.82 -13.30 1.61
CA ASN A 20 2.31 -12.31 2.57
C ASN A 20 1.98 -10.96 1.91
N THR A 21 2.70 -10.60 0.84
CA THR A 21 2.41 -9.42 0.02
C THR A 21 1.06 -9.56 -0.68
N ASP A 22 0.77 -10.73 -1.24
CA ASP A 22 -0.50 -10.98 -1.96
C ASP A 22 -1.70 -10.86 -1.03
N LYS A 23 -1.59 -11.40 0.19
CA LYS A 23 -2.65 -11.27 1.22
C LYS A 23 -2.89 -9.82 1.62
N CYS A 24 -1.82 -9.03 1.76
CA CYS A 24 -1.93 -7.60 2.09
C CYS A 24 -2.57 -6.82 0.94
N THR A 25 -2.16 -7.08 -0.30
CA THR A 25 -2.77 -6.49 -1.50
C THR A 25 -4.25 -6.84 -1.60
N ALA A 26 -4.63 -8.11 -1.43
CA ALA A 26 -6.02 -8.54 -1.45
C ALA A 26 -6.87 -7.85 -0.37
N LYS A 27 -6.31 -7.62 0.82
CA LYS A 27 -6.99 -6.83 1.87
C LYS A 27 -7.30 -5.41 1.39
N TRP A 28 -6.32 -4.72 0.82
CA TRP A 28 -6.52 -3.33 0.36
C TRP A 28 -7.43 -3.23 -0.87
N LEU A 29 -7.40 -4.22 -1.76
CA LEU A 29 -8.35 -4.31 -2.87
C LEU A 29 -9.80 -4.45 -2.38
N ARG A 30 -10.06 -5.22 -1.32
CA ARG A 30 -11.41 -5.25 -0.71
C ARG A 30 -11.84 -3.90 -0.15
N VAL A 31 -10.91 -3.09 0.33
CA VAL A 31 -11.20 -1.73 0.80
C VAL A 31 -11.51 -0.80 -0.39
N VAL A 32 -10.81 -0.98 -1.51
CA VAL A 32 -11.13 -0.33 -2.80
C VAL A 32 -12.51 -0.74 -3.29
N ASP A 33 -12.86 -2.02 -3.26
CA ASP A 33 -14.18 -2.51 -3.67
C ASP A 33 -15.30 -1.91 -2.81
N ARG A 34 -15.06 -1.76 -1.50
CA ARG A 34 -15.99 -1.08 -0.60
C ARG A 34 -16.16 0.39 -0.99
N PHE A 35 -15.07 1.10 -1.26
CA PHE A 35 -15.13 2.47 -1.73
C PHE A 35 -15.93 2.58 -3.03
N ASN A 36 -15.67 1.69 -3.98
CA ASN A 36 -16.38 1.63 -5.25
C ASN A 36 -17.88 1.46 -5.04
N HIS A 37 -18.27 0.53 -4.16
CA HIS A 37 -19.68 0.32 -3.82
C HIS A 37 -20.33 1.57 -3.21
N GLU A 38 -19.69 2.20 -2.21
CA GLU A 38 -20.23 3.42 -1.57
C GLU A 38 -20.29 4.62 -2.52
N ALA A 39 -19.37 4.70 -3.49
CA ALA A 39 -19.30 5.78 -4.47
C ALA A 39 -20.08 5.49 -5.76
N ASN A 40 -20.78 4.35 -5.86
CA ASN A 40 -21.44 3.87 -7.08
C ASN A 40 -20.51 3.81 -8.31
N ILE A 41 -19.24 3.46 -8.09
CA ILE A 41 -18.23 3.28 -9.14
C ILE A 41 -18.23 1.82 -9.58
N ILE A 42 -18.51 1.59 -10.87
CA ILE A 42 -18.52 0.24 -11.45
C ILE A 42 -17.12 -0.17 -11.94
N LYS A 43 -16.32 0.81 -12.37
CA LYS A 43 -14.98 0.61 -12.93
C LYS A 43 -14.00 0.11 -11.85
N LYS A 44 -13.28 -0.98 -12.12
CA LYS A 44 -12.22 -1.47 -11.22
C LYS A 44 -10.98 -0.59 -11.30
N ILE A 45 -10.15 -0.60 -10.25
CA ILE A 45 -8.97 0.25 -10.15
C ILE A 45 -7.91 -0.02 -11.23
N ASP A 46 -7.81 -1.25 -11.72
CA ASP A 46 -6.91 -1.66 -12.81
C ASP A 46 -7.41 -1.31 -14.21
N GLN A 47 -8.68 -0.94 -14.35
CA GLN A 47 -9.34 -0.67 -15.63
C GLN A 47 -9.30 0.80 -16.06
N TYR A 48 -8.71 1.69 -15.26
CA TYR A 48 -8.54 3.10 -15.65
C TYR A 48 -7.55 3.23 -16.80
N ASP A 49 -7.98 3.88 -17.89
CA ASP A 49 -7.26 3.90 -19.16
C ASP A 49 -6.31 5.12 -19.28
N THR A 50 -6.45 6.10 -18.39
CA THR A 50 -5.63 7.32 -18.37
C THR A 50 -5.07 7.60 -16.99
N HIS A 51 -3.87 8.20 -16.92
CA HIS A 51 -3.26 8.64 -15.67
C HIS A 51 -4.18 9.61 -14.91
N THR A 52 -4.83 10.53 -15.63
CA THR A 52 -5.70 11.54 -15.02
C THR A 52 -6.93 10.93 -14.33
N GLU A 53 -7.59 9.96 -14.96
CA GLU A 53 -8.74 9.29 -14.32
C GLU A 53 -8.31 8.48 -13.10
N LEU A 54 -7.20 7.73 -13.23
CA LEU A 54 -6.66 6.94 -12.13
C LEU A 54 -6.19 7.84 -10.98
N GLU A 55 -5.53 8.95 -11.26
CA GLU A 55 -5.12 9.93 -10.26
C GLU A 55 -6.33 10.52 -9.53
N GLY A 56 -7.37 10.92 -10.27
CA GLY A 56 -8.62 11.43 -9.70
C GLY A 56 -9.29 10.38 -8.80
N PHE A 57 -9.27 9.11 -9.19
CA PHE A 57 -9.72 8.00 -8.36
C PHE A 57 -8.91 7.88 -7.07
N LEU A 58 -7.58 7.84 -7.17
CA LEU A 58 -6.67 7.69 -6.02
C LEU A 58 -6.88 8.83 -5.01
N CYS A 59 -7.00 10.07 -5.47
CA CYS A 59 -7.27 11.22 -4.60
C CYS A 59 -8.56 11.05 -3.79
N LYS A 60 -9.65 10.64 -4.44
CA LYS A 60 -10.94 10.39 -3.77
C LYS A 60 -10.83 9.24 -2.77
N PHE A 61 -10.23 8.13 -3.19
CA PHE A 61 -10.07 6.94 -2.36
C PHE A 61 -9.23 7.23 -1.10
N ILE A 62 -8.07 7.87 -1.24
CA ILE A 62 -7.18 8.21 -0.10
C ILE A 62 -7.88 9.14 0.88
N THR A 63 -8.65 10.11 0.37
CA THR A 63 -9.40 11.05 1.21
C THR A 63 -10.45 10.32 2.04
N TRP A 64 -11.21 9.43 1.40
CA TRP A 64 -12.27 8.62 2.03
C TRP A 64 -11.73 7.53 2.97
N LEU A 65 -10.49 7.07 2.78
CA LEU A 65 -9.93 5.89 3.45
C LEU A 65 -10.08 5.94 4.99
N LYS A 66 -10.92 5.03 5.50
CA LYS A 66 -11.26 4.83 6.91
C LYS A 66 -11.57 3.36 7.21
N LYS A 67 -11.53 2.96 8.48
CA LYS A 67 -11.93 1.62 8.93
C LYS A 67 -13.45 1.43 8.76
N GLN A 68 -13.90 0.17 8.84
CA GLN A 68 -15.34 -0.16 8.77
C GLN A 68 -16.15 0.47 9.91
N ASN A 69 -15.57 0.62 11.09
CA ASN A 69 -16.18 1.28 12.24
C ASN A 69 -16.18 2.83 12.12
N GLY A 70 -15.75 3.39 10.99
CA GLY A 70 -15.70 4.83 10.74
C GLY A 70 -14.44 5.52 11.28
N GLU A 71 -13.62 4.85 12.09
CA GLU A 71 -12.38 5.43 12.61
C GLU A 71 -11.31 5.59 11.52
N ASN A 72 -10.41 6.53 11.76
CA ASN A 72 -9.23 6.71 10.93
C ASN A 72 -8.21 5.57 11.10
N TYR A 73 -7.55 5.21 10.00
CA TYR A 73 -6.34 4.39 10.05
C TYR A 73 -5.15 5.18 10.60
N LYS A 74 -4.11 4.47 11.08
CA LYS A 74 -2.80 5.08 11.35
C LYS A 74 -2.18 5.56 10.02
N ALA A 75 -1.35 6.61 10.08
CA ALA A 75 -0.64 7.14 8.90
C ALA A 75 0.15 6.03 8.16
N GLU A 76 0.84 5.16 8.89
CA GLU A 76 1.59 4.02 8.34
C GLU A 76 0.67 3.03 7.59
N SER A 77 -0.55 2.79 8.10
CA SER A 77 -1.51 1.92 7.41
C SER A 77 -1.98 2.52 6.09
N VAL A 78 -2.13 3.85 6.02
CA VAL A 78 -2.46 4.56 4.77
C VAL A 78 -1.31 4.45 3.77
N TYR A 79 -0.07 4.64 4.22
CA TYR A 79 1.12 4.43 3.37
C TYR A 79 1.19 2.99 2.84
N ASN A 80 1.01 2.01 3.72
CA ASN A 80 1.03 0.58 3.37
C ASN A 80 -0.09 0.20 2.39
N CYS A 81 -1.25 0.86 2.47
CA CYS A 81 -2.32 0.76 1.48
C CYS A 81 -1.83 1.23 0.11
N TYR A 82 -1.30 2.46 0.02
CA TYR A 82 -0.82 3.03 -1.23
C TYR A 82 0.32 2.20 -1.85
N ALA A 83 1.27 1.74 -1.05
CA ALA A 83 2.35 0.85 -1.49
C ALA A 83 1.82 -0.48 -2.04
N SER A 84 0.75 -1.02 -1.46
CA SER A 84 0.12 -2.25 -1.95
C SER A 84 -0.61 -2.03 -3.28
N LEU A 85 -1.32 -0.92 -3.42
CA LEU A 85 -1.94 -0.54 -4.69
C LEU A 85 -0.91 -0.28 -5.79
N ALA A 86 0.23 0.35 -5.46
CA ALA A 86 1.31 0.59 -6.41
C ALA A 86 1.88 -0.71 -6.98
N ARG A 87 2.07 -1.72 -6.13
CA ARG A 87 2.52 -3.05 -6.55
C ARG A 87 1.48 -3.73 -7.45
N TYR A 88 0.21 -3.71 -7.04
CA TYR A 88 -0.89 -4.28 -7.83
C TYR A 88 -0.99 -3.63 -9.22
N LEU A 89 -1.06 -2.30 -9.27
CA LEU A 89 -1.27 -1.57 -10.53
C LEU A 89 -0.07 -1.69 -11.48
N LYS A 90 1.15 -1.82 -10.96
CA LYS A 90 2.32 -2.13 -11.79
C LYS A 90 2.10 -3.40 -12.62
N GLU A 91 1.54 -4.44 -12.01
CA GLU A 91 1.31 -5.75 -12.64
C GLU A 91 -0.01 -5.80 -13.44
N GLU A 92 -1.10 -5.26 -12.89
CA GLU A 92 -2.46 -5.51 -13.39
C GLU A 92 -3.09 -4.32 -14.13
N SER A 93 -2.57 -3.09 -14.00
CA SER A 93 -3.17 -1.93 -14.69
C SER A 93 -3.08 -2.07 -16.20
N VAL A 94 -4.15 -1.65 -16.90
CA VAL A 94 -4.15 -1.47 -18.36
C VAL A 94 -3.13 -0.43 -18.82
N ILE A 95 -2.78 0.53 -17.96
CA ILE A 95 -1.75 1.53 -18.23
C ILE A 95 -0.38 0.90 -17.97
N LYS A 96 0.50 0.89 -18.98
CA LYS A 96 1.86 0.36 -18.84
C LYS A 96 2.93 1.38 -19.27
N PRO A 97 3.92 1.69 -18.41
CA PRO A 97 4.06 1.27 -17.02
C PRO A 97 3.20 2.12 -16.05
N CYS A 98 2.35 1.51 -15.24
CA CYS A 98 1.67 2.23 -14.14
C CYS A 98 2.60 2.33 -12.92
N LYS A 99 3.09 3.54 -12.64
CA LYS A 99 3.94 3.84 -11.48
C LYS A 99 3.32 4.96 -10.66
N ILE A 100 2.38 4.63 -9.79
CA ILE A 100 1.64 5.65 -9.00
C ILE A 100 2.52 6.43 -7.99
N TRP A 101 3.78 6.03 -7.78
CA TRP A 101 4.77 6.80 -7.03
C TRP A 101 5.52 7.84 -7.87
N ASP A 102 5.30 7.87 -9.19
CA ASP A 102 5.90 8.86 -10.06
C ASP A 102 5.21 10.22 -9.91
N GLN A 103 5.90 11.18 -9.30
CA GLN A 103 5.41 12.53 -9.07
C GLN A 103 5.13 13.33 -10.35
N TYR A 104 5.69 12.92 -11.49
CA TYR A 104 5.39 13.56 -12.78
C TYR A 104 4.06 13.07 -13.34
N SER A 105 3.74 11.80 -13.14
CA SER A 105 2.51 11.17 -13.64
C SER A 105 1.33 11.27 -12.67
N PHE A 106 1.61 11.31 -11.36
CA PHE A 106 0.61 11.30 -10.28
C PHE A 106 0.86 12.36 -9.18
N PRO A 107 1.15 13.62 -9.53
CA PRO A 107 1.47 14.67 -8.55
C PRO A 107 0.38 14.90 -7.50
N LEU A 108 -0.90 14.86 -7.89
CA LEU A 108 -2.03 15.10 -7.00
C LEU A 108 -2.26 13.91 -6.07
N ALA A 109 -2.14 12.68 -6.56
CA ALA A 109 -2.29 11.50 -5.70
C ALA A 109 -1.24 11.48 -4.59
N ILE A 110 0.02 11.78 -4.91
CA ILE A 110 1.10 11.89 -3.91
C ILE A 110 0.81 13.02 -2.92
N LYS A 111 0.43 14.20 -3.42
CA LYS A 111 0.08 15.34 -2.55
C LYS A 111 -1.09 15.01 -1.61
N THR A 112 -2.10 14.28 -2.10
CA THR A 112 -3.23 13.83 -1.28
C THR A 112 -2.82 12.78 -0.25
N LEU A 113 -1.93 11.85 -0.61
CA LEU A 113 -1.35 10.89 0.34
C LEU A 113 -0.62 11.60 1.47
N ASP A 114 0.30 12.51 1.12
CA ASP A 114 1.07 13.29 2.09
C ASP A 114 0.17 14.13 2.99
N GLY A 115 -0.81 14.80 2.39
CA GLY A 115 -1.81 15.60 3.12
C GLY A 115 -2.61 14.74 4.10
N LYS A 116 -3.08 13.57 3.68
CA LYS A 116 -3.80 12.62 4.54
C LYS A 116 -2.91 12.12 5.68
N MET A 117 -1.66 11.75 5.40
CA MET A 117 -0.72 11.28 6.43
C MET A 117 -0.42 12.38 7.45
N LYS A 118 -0.17 13.62 7.01
CA LYS A 118 0.03 14.77 7.91
C LYS A 118 -1.22 15.06 8.76
N GLN A 119 -2.40 15.01 8.17
CA GLN A 119 -3.66 15.16 8.90
C GLN A 119 -3.79 14.11 10.02
N LEU A 120 -3.47 12.85 9.72
CA LEU A 120 -3.51 11.77 10.71
C LEU A 120 -2.46 11.95 11.82
N GLN A 121 -1.26 12.41 11.47
CA GLN A 121 -0.22 12.73 12.46
C GLN A 121 -0.67 13.83 13.43
N LEU A 122 -1.28 14.91 12.92
CA LEU A 122 -1.83 15.99 13.75
C LEU A 122 -2.97 15.52 14.67
N GLN A 123 -3.65 14.42 14.32
CA GLN A 123 -4.69 13.78 15.13
C GLN A 123 -4.15 12.75 16.13
N GLY A 124 -2.82 12.63 16.28
CA GLY A 124 -2.19 11.62 17.15
C GLY A 124 -2.20 10.20 16.57
N LEU A 125 -2.57 10.04 15.29
CA LEU A 125 -2.57 8.77 14.55
C LEU A 125 -1.32 8.61 13.67
N GLY A 126 -0.30 9.44 13.95
CA GLY A 126 1.07 9.28 13.45
C GLY A 126 1.84 8.22 14.23
N GLU A 127 3.12 8.02 13.90
CA GLU A 127 4.00 7.20 14.73
C GLU A 127 4.13 7.83 16.12
N THR A 128 3.50 7.21 17.10
CA THR A 128 3.74 7.39 18.53
C THR A 128 4.05 6.05 19.15
N SER A 129 5.09 5.39 18.64
CA SER A 129 5.75 4.30 19.35
C SER A 129 7.19 4.23 18.84
N GLN A 130 8.12 4.86 19.57
CA GLN A 130 9.38 4.15 19.81
C GLN A 130 8.95 2.73 20.21
N ALA A 131 9.48 1.69 19.56
CA ALA A 131 9.31 0.34 20.07
C ALA A 131 9.55 0.39 21.58
N ASP A 132 8.65 -0.17 22.38
CA ASP A 132 8.82 -0.17 23.84
C ASP A 132 10.24 -0.67 24.10
N SER A 133 11.04 0.19 24.75
CA SER A 133 12.41 -0.18 25.08
C SER A 133 12.30 -1.40 25.99
N LEU A 134 13.08 -2.45 25.70
CA LEU A 134 13.10 -3.64 26.54
C LEU A 134 13.19 -3.21 28.00
N THR A 135 12.23 -3.66 28.78
CA THR A 135 12.22 -3.42 30.21
C THR A 135 13.44 -4.13 30.82
N ARG A 136 13.90 -3.66 31.98
CA ARG A 136 15.01 -4.31 32.72
C ARG A 136 14.76 -5.81 32.97
N GLN A 137 13.49 -6.22 33.09
CA GLN A 137 13.12 -7.62 33.24
C GLN A 137 13.32 -8.43 31.96
N GLU A 138 12.94 -7.90 30.80
CA GLU A 138 13.17 -8.56 29.51
C GLU A 138 14.67 -8.66 29.19
N ILE A 139 15.45 -7.63 29.56
CA ILE A 139 16.92 -7.67 29.44
C ILE A 139 17.50 -8.78 30.33
N GLN A 140 17.03 -8.90 31.58
CA GLN A 140 17.53 -9.92 32.50
C GLN A 140 17.21 -11.34 32.01
N GLN A 141 16.00 -11.57 31.50
CA GLN A 141 15.60 -12.87 30.95
C GLN A 141 16.44 -13.29 29.74
N ILE A 142 16.87 -12.33 28.90
CA ILE A 142 17.78 -12.61 27.79
C ILE A 142 19.17 -12.97 28.31
N LEU A 143 19.67 -12.24 29.31
CA LEU A 143 21.00 -12.48 29.90
C LEU A 143 21.08 -13.81 30.67
N ASP A 144 19.98 -14.26 31.28
CA ASP A 144 19.91 -15.52 32.03
C ASP A 144 19.80 -16.77 31.11
N HIS A 145 19.57 -16.56 29.81
CA HIS A 145 19.44 -17.62 28.80
C HIS A 145 20.52 -17.58 27.71
N LEU A 146 21.57 -16.76 27.87
CA LEU A 146 22.79 -16.73 27.07
C LEU A 146 23.91 -17.53 27.74
#